data_AF-A0A0G0TBN1-F1
#
_entry.id   AF-A0A0G0TBN1-F1
#
_cell.length_a   1.000
_cell.length_b   1.000
_cell.length_c   1.000
_cell.angle_alpha   90.00
_cell.angle_beta   90.00
_cell.angle_gamma   90.00
#
_symmetry.space_group_name_H-M   'P 1'
#
loop_
_entity.id
_entity.type
_entity.pdbx_description
1 polymer ?
#
loop_
_entity_poly.entity_id
_entity_poly.type
_entity_poly.pdbx_seq_one_letter_code
_entity_poly.pdbx_strand_id
1 'polypeptide(L)'
;MKLVIGLGNPGAEYINTRHNVGFMVADAFNTKIRSTKSEFRNKSQIQIFKSQNFMNESGSFVKDITIRYSALGTDQYWHVKIGVDNRPLDDKPMGIEYVLQNFTDEERVILDRVIREVASKLDNI
;
A
#
# COMPACT_ATOMS: atom_id res chain seq x y z
N MET A 1 8.22 16.69 -5.77
CA MET A 1 6.99 16.10 -5.21
C MET A 1 7.05 14.60 -5.39
N LYS A 2 6.71 13.83 -4.35
CA LYS A 2 6.70 12.36 -4.34
C LYS A 2 5.28 11.90 -4.12
N LEU A 3 4.87 10.88 -4.87
CA LEU A 3 3.56 10.26 -4.74
C LEU A 3 3.74 8.86 -4.16
N VAL A 4 3.01 8.56 -3.09
CA VAL A 4 2.90 7.21 -2.54
C VAL A 4 1.49 6.72 -2.81
N ILE A 5 1.36 5.64 -3.56
CA ILE A 5 0.07 5.07 -3.94
C ILE A 5 -0.05 3.69 -3.30
N GLY A 6 -0.98 3.54 -2.37
CA GLY A 6 -1.40 2.24 -1.86
C GLY A 6 -2.39 1.59 -2.83
N LEU A 7 -2.11 0.36 -3.24
CA LEU A 7 -3.01 -0.45 -4.04
C LEU A 7 -3.82 -1.41 -3.15
N GLY A 8 -5.06 -1.66 -3.54
CA GLY A 8 -6.06 -2.43 -2.78
C GLY A 8 -7.43 -2.33 -3.47
N ASN A 9 -8.39 -3.11 -3.00
CA ASN A 9 -9.79 -3.03 -3.41
C ASN A 9 -10.57 -2.11 -2.45
N PRO A 10 -11.47 -1.24 -2.97
CA PRO A 10 -12.41 -0.47 -2.15
C PRO A 10 -13.53 -1.37 -1.62
N GLY A 11 -14.05 -1.07 -0.43
CA GLY A 11 -15.13 -1.84 0.22
C GLY A 11 -14.73 -2.36 1.60
N ALA A 12 -15.70 -2.46 2.51
CA ALA A 12 -15.46 -2.87 3.90
C ALA A 12 -15.01 -4.33 3.99
N GLU A 13 -15.52 -5.17 3.10
CA GLU A 13 -15.18 -6.58 2.95
C GLU A 13 -13.71 -6.81 2.60
N TYR A 14 -13.04 -5.83 1.99
CA TYR A 14 -11.63 -5.97 1.58
C TYR A 14 -10.62 -5.42 2.59
N ILE A 15 -11.06 -4.68 3.62
CA ILE A 15 -10.18 -3.94 4.55
C ILE A 15 -9.08 -4.82 5.13
N ASN A 16 -9.40 -6.09 5.41
CA ASN A 16 -8.50 -7.02 6.08
C ASN A 16 -7.86 -8.06 5.16
N THR A 17 -8.12 -7.96 3.86
CA THR A 17 -7.62 -8.93 2.88
C THR A 17 -6.15 -8.70 2.57
N ARG A 18 -5.44 -9.77 2.20
CA ARG A 18 -4.02 -9.69 1.78
C ARG A 18 -3.81 -8.74 0.62
N HIS A 19 -4.81 -8.60 -0.26
CA HIS A 19 -4.81 -7.68 -1.39
C HIS A 19 -4.77 -6.21 -0.99
N ASN A 20 -5.22 -5.88 0.22
CA ASN A 20 -5.26 -4.51 0.73
C ASN A 20 -4.02 -4.13 1.54
N VAL A 21 -2.96 -4.94 1.52
CA VAL A 21 -1.71 -4.62 2.26
C VAL A 21 -1.10 -3.27 1.83
N GLY A 22 -1.26 -2.87 0.56
CA GLY A 22 -0.84 -1.55 0.08
C GLY A 22 -1.61 -0.40 0.73
N PHE A 23 -2.92 -0.57 0.97
CA PHE A 23 -3.72 0.39 1.73
C PHE A 23 -3.28 0.47 3.19
N MET A 24 -3.03 -0.68 3.82
CA MET A 24 -2.59 -0.73 5.22
C MET A 24 -1.26 0.01 5.43
N VAL A 25 -0.30 -0.15 4.50
CA VAL A 25 0.97 0.60 4.52
C VAL A 25 0.75 2.09 4.32
N ALA A 26 -0.09 2.48 3.34
CA ALA A 26 -0.40 3.89 3.07
C ALA A 26 -1.05 4.58 4.28
N ASP A 27 -1.97 3.90 4.96
CA ASP A 27 -2.65 4.41 6.16
C ASP A 27 -1.68 4.57 7.35
N ALA A 28 -0.81 3.58 7.57
CA ALA A 28 0.23 3.65 8.60
C ALA A 28 1.23 4.79 8.34
N PHE A 29 1.65 4.96 7.08
CA PHE A 29 2.57 6.03 6.69
C PHE A 29 1.93 7.42 6.83
N ASN A 30 0.68 7.59 6.40
CA ASN A 30 -0.07 8.83 6.59
C ASN A 30 -0.24 9.19 8.08
N THR A 31 -0.56 8.20 8.92
CA THR A 31 -0.68 8.39 10.37
C THR A 31 0.64 8.85 10.98
N LYS A 32 1.76 8.23 10.58
CA LYS A 32 3.11 8.59 11.03
C LYS A 32 3.50 10.02 10.61
N ILE A 33 3.28 10.38 9.35
CA ILE A 33 3.59 11.74 8.86
C ILE A 33 2.77 12.79 9.61
N ARG A 34 1.48 12.56 9.84
CA ARG A 34 0.60 13.50 10.57
C ARG A 34 0.98 13.64 12.04
N SER A 35 1.51 12.60 12.66
CA SER A 35 1.92 12.60 14.07
C SER A 35 3.25 13.33 14.29
N THR A 36 4.09 13.44 13.27
CA THR A 36 5.41 14.09 13.34
C THR A 36 5.26 15.61 13.12
N LYS A 37 4.73 16.33 14.10
CA LYS A 37 4.39 17.77 13.99
C LYS A 37 5.58 18.76 13.94
N SER A 38 6.84 18.34 14.09
CA SER A 38 7.98 19.27 14.22
C SER A 38 8.87 19.47 12.98
N GLU A 39 8.82 18.60 11.96
CA GLU A 39 9.66 18.70 10.73
C GLU A 39 8.90 19.27 9.52
N PHE A 40 7.94 20.16 9.79
CA PHE A 40 6.87 20.59 8.87
C PHE A 40 7.30 21.31 7.59
N ARG A 41 8.60 21.51 7.32
CA ARG A 41 9.07 22.23 6.11
C ARG A 41 9.51 21.33 4.95
N ASN A 42 9.94 20.09 5.19
CA ASN A 42 10.42 19.19 4.12
C ASN A 42 9.45 18.05 3.73
N LYS A 43 8.46 17.71 4.58
CA LYS A 43 7.43 16.70 4.26
C LYS A 43 6.26 17.22 3.41
N SER A 44 6.22 18.53 3.11
CA SER A 44 5.22 19.21 2.27
C SER A 44 5.18 18.73 0.81
N GLN A 45 6.09 17.83 0.42
CA GLN A 45 6.22 17.32 -0.94
C GLN A 45 5.76 15.87 -1.13
N ILE A 46 5.28 15.18 -0.08
CA ILE A 46 4.76 13.80 -0.19
C ILE A 46 3.24 13.81 -0.19
N GLN A 47 2.62 13.27 -1.23
CA GLN A 47 1.18 13.03 -1.29
C GLN A 47 0.90 11.53 -1.27
N ILE A 48 -0.05 11.12 -0.44
CA ILE A 48 -0.43 9.71 -0.25
C ILE A 48 -1.83 9.49 -0.81
N PHE A 49 -1.97 8.49 -1.68
CA PHE A 49 -3.23 8.08 -2.29
C PHE A 49 -3.51 6.61 -2.01
N LYS A 50 -4.80 6.27 -1.95
CA LYS A 50 -5.29 4.90 -2.05
C LYS A 50 -6.13 4.81 -3.32
N SER A 51 -5.92 3.75 -4.11
CA SER A 51 -6.73 3.53 -5.31
C SER A 51 -8.22 3.54 -4.97
N GLN A 52 -9.02 4.17 -5.82
CA GLN A 52 -10.48 4.12 -5.74
C GLN A 52 -11.07 3.07 -6.67
N ASN A 53 -10.21 2.34 -7.41
CA ASN A 53 -10.59 1.32 -8.36
C ASN A 53 -10.30 -0.06 -7.77
N PHE A 54 -10.95 -1.10 -8.30
CA PHE A 54 -10.55 -2.47 -8.04
C PHE A 54 -9.13 -2.73 -8.57
N MET A 55 -8.43 -3.71 -7.98
CA MET A 55 -7.01 -3.96 -8.27
C MET A 55 -6.76 -4.30 -9.75
N ASN A 56 -7.67 -5.02 -10.38
CA ASN A 56 -7.61 -5.31 -11.82
C ASN A 56 -7.65 -4.04 -12.70
N GLU A 57 -8.10 -2.92 -12.15
CA GLU A 57 -8.23 -1.62 -12.78
C GLU A 57 -7.30 -0.57 -12.17
N SER A 58 -6.39 -0.96 -11.28
CA SER A 58 -5.54 0.01 -10.57
C SER A 58 -4.55 0.74 -11.50
N GLY A 59 -4.23 0.15 -12.66
CA GLY A 59 -3.36 0.76 -13.66
C GLY A 59 -3.92 2.07 -14.23
N SER A 60 -5.23 2.17 -14.44
CA SER A 60 -5.85 3.43 -14.90
C SER A 60 -5.81 4.49 -13.81
N PHE A 61 -6.09 4.12 -12.56
CA PHE A 61 -5.97 5.03 -11.41
C PHE A 61 -4.55 5.60 -11.25
N VAL A 62 -3.52 4.74 -11.35
CA VAL A 62 -2.12 5.18 -11.27
C VAL A 62 -1.82 6.17 -12.39
N LYS A 63 -2.25 5.89 -13.62
CA LYS A 63 -2.07 6.77 -14.79
C LYS A 63 -2.76 8.12 -14.61
N ASP A 64 -3.98 8.12 -14.07
CA ASP A 64 -4.74 9.36 -13.85
C ASP A 64 -4.07 10.25 -12.79
N ILE A 65 -3.58 9.64 -11.71
CA ILE A 65 -2.87 10.36 -10.64
C ILE A 65 -1.53 10.91 -11.14
N THR A 66 -0.77 10.15 -11.94
CA THR A 66 0.51 10.62 -12.48
C THR A 66 0.33 11.80 -13.43
N ILE A 67 -0.67 11.73 -14.34
CA ILE A 67 -1.05 12.84 -15.22
C ILE A 67 -1.47 14.07 -14.42
N ARG A 68 -2.39 13.89 -13.46
CA ARG A 68 -2.99 15.01 -12.70
C ARG A 68 -1.98 15.77 -11.85
N TYR A 69 -1.04 15.07 -11.24
CA TYR A 69 -0.05 15.67 -10.34
C TYR A 69 1.29 15.97 -11.02
N SER A 70 1.34 15.96 -12.35
CA SER A 70 2.54 16.21 -13.18
C SER A 70 3.73 15.30 -12.84
N ALA A 71 3.48 14.24 -12.07
CA ALA A 71 4.47 13.26 -11.72
C ALA A 71 4.47 12.25 -12.86
N LEU A 72 5.39 12.46 -13.79
CA LEU A 72 5.93 11.42 -14.65
C LEU A 72 4.97 11.00 -15.79
N GLY A 73 5.20 11.57 -16.98
CA GLY A 73 4.85 10.93 -18.26
C GLY A 73 5.72 9.69 -18.55
N THR A 74 6.06 8.92 -17.50
CA THR A 74 6.85 7.70 -17.57
C THR A 74 6.20 6.63 -16.71
N ASP A 75 6.33 5.39 -17.17
CA ASP A 75 5.92 4.16 -16.48
C ASP A 75 6.97 3.66 -15.46
N GLN A 76 8.05 4.41 -15.26
CA GLN A 76 9.13 4.05 -14.34
C GLN A 76 8.82 4.51 -12.91
N TYR A 77 8.26 3.58 -12.12
CA TYR A 77 7.91 3.82 -10.72
C TYR A 77 8.68 2.88 -9.78
N TRP A 78 8.98 3.39 -8.59
CA TRP A 78 9.47 2.56 -7.48
C TRP A 78 8.34 1.68 -6.97
N HIS A 79 8.61 0.38 -6.80
CA HIS A 79 7.65 -0.57 -6.26
C HIS A 79 8.08 -1.01 -4.87
N VAL A 80 7.23 -0.74 -3.87
CA VAL A 80 7.36 -1.32 -2.53
C VAL A 80 6.56 -2.62 -2.51
N LYS A 81 7.25 -3.76 -2.51
CA LYS A 81 6.63 -5.09 -2.52
C LYS A 81 6.55 -5.64 -1.11
N ILE A 82 5.34 -5.95 -0.64
CA ILE A 82 5.10 -6.62 0.64
C ILE A 82 4.77 -8.08 0.37
N GLY A 83 5.58 -9.00 0.90
CA GLY A 83 5.30 -10.43 0.81
C GLY A 83 4.10 -10.80 1.67
N VAL A 84 3.10 -11.44 1.06
CA VAL A 84 1.87 -11.89 1.75
C VAL A 84 1.61 -13.39 1.57
N ASP A 85 2.44 -14.09 0.79
CA ASP A 85 2.28 -15.53 0.53
C ASP A 85 2.86 -16.34 1.68
N ASN A 86 1.97 -16.94 2.46
CA ASN A 86 2.27 -17.92 3.49
C ASN A 86 1.44 -19.20 3.28
N ARG A 87 1.06 -19.48 2.02
CA ARG A 87 0.29 -20.68 1.69
C ARG A 87 1.09 -21.93 2.01
N PRO A 88 0.44 -23.00 2.51
CA PRO A 88 1.08 -24.30 2.62
C PRO A 88 1.59 -24.75 1.23
N LEU A 89 2.70 -25.48 1.24
CA LEU A 89 3.29 -26.01 0.01
C LEU A 89 2.40 -27.08 -0.63
N ASP A 90 1.72 -27.86 0.21
CA ASP A 90 0.73 -28.86 -0.18
C ASP A 90 -0.67 -28.21 -0.21
N ASP A 91 -1.45 -28.50 -1.26
CA ASP A 91 -2.80 -27.95 -1.48
C ASP A 91 -2.87 -26.41 -1.52
N LYS A 92 -2.01 -25.81 -2.36
CA LYS A 92 -1.88 -24.36 -2.49
C LYS A 92 -3.15 -23.74 -3.10
N PRO A 93 -3.95 -22.95 -2.35
CA PRO A 93 -5.15 -22.33 -2.91
C PRO A 93 -4.79 -21.39 -4.06
N MET A 94 -5.74 -21.19 -4.98
CA MET A 94 -5.56 -20.29 -6.11
C MET A 94 -5.12 -18.91 -5.63
N GLY A 95 -4.16 -18.30 -6.33
CA GLY A 95 -3.58 -17.02 -5.92
C GLY A 95 -4.63 -15.93 -5.73
N ILE A 96 -5.62 -15.87 -6.60
CA ILE A 96 -6.73 -14.89 -6.55
C ILE A 96 -7.55 -15.08 -5.27
N GLU A 97 -7.92 -16.31 -4.94
CA GLU A 97 -8.70 -16.60 -3.73
C GLU A 97 -7.90 -16.28 -2.47
N TYR A 98 -6.63 -16.66 -2.44
CA TYR A 98 -5.78 -16.44 -1.28
C TYR A 98 -5.56 -14.95 -0.98
N VAL A 99 -5.35 -14.12 -2.01
CA VAL A 99 -5.15 -12.68 -1.78
C VAL A 99 -6.42 -11.98 -1.29
N LEU A 100 -7.60 -12.51 -1.61
CA LEU A 100 -8.88 -11.99 -1.13
C LEU A 100 -9.27 -12.52 0.26
N GLN A 101 -8.52 -13.45 0.84
CA GLN A 101 -8.72 -13.88 2.22
C GLN A 101 -8.08 -12.89 3.20
N ASN A 102 -8.64 -12.83 4.40
CA ASN A 102 -8.05 -12.08 5.52
C ASN A 102 -6.75 -12.72 6.02
N PHE A 103 -5.84 -11.89 6.52
CA PHE A 103 -4.72 -12.38 7.32
C PHE A 103 -5.22 -13.06 8.60
N THR A 104 -4.54 -14.12 9.04
CA THR A 104 -4.79 -14.72 10.37
C THR A 104 -4.23 -13.83 11.48
N ASP A 105 -4.61 -14.08 12.72
CA ASP A 105 -4.12 -13.31 13.87
C ASP A 105 -2.59 -13.47 14.05
N GLU A 106 -2.04 -14.64 13.77
CA GLU A 106 -0.59 -14.90 13.80
C GLU A 106 0.14 -14.12 12.71
N GLU A 107 -0.42 -14.11 11.49
CA GLU A 107 0.12 -13.32 10.37
C GLU A 107 0.05 -11.82 10.67
N ARG A 108 -1.00 -11.36 11.36
CA ARG A 108 -1.16 -9.95 11.74
C ARG A 108 -0.04 -9.44 12.64
N VAL A 109 0.41 -10.25 13.60
CA VAL A 109 1.53 -9.87 14.49
C VAL A 109 2.80 -9.57 13.67
N ILE A 110 3.08 -10.40 12.66
CA ILE A 110 4.23 -10.22 11.77
C ILE A 110 4.00 -9.03 10.83
N LEU A 111 2.81 -8.97 10.22
CA LEU A 111 2.43 -7.94 9.26
C LEU A 111 2.53 -6.55 9.86
N ASP A 112 2.03 -6.35 11.07
CA ASP A 112 2.05 -5.05 11.75
C ASP A 112 3.48 -4.57 12.00
N ARG A 113 4.41 -5.50 12.29
CA ARG A 113 5.84 -5.16 12.40
C ARG A 113 6.40 -4.72 11.05
N VAL A 114 6.09 -5.44 9.98
CA VAL A 114 6.54 -5.14 8.62
C VAL A 114 5.98 -3.79 8.15
N ILE A 115 4.69 -3.53 8.36
CA ILE A 115 4.03 -2.27 8.02
C ILE A 115 4.72 -1.08 8.71
N ARG A 116 4.99 -1.19 10.02
CA ARG A 116 5.69 -0.14 10.77
C ARG A 116 7.10 0.11 10.25
N GLU A 117 7.84 -0.95 9.93
CA GLU A 117 9.18 -0.86 9.37
C GLU A 117 9.17 -0.17 7.99
N VAL A 118 8.28 -0.59 7.10
CA VAL A 118 8.12 -0.03 5.76
C VAL A 118 7.72 1.44 5.84
N ALA A 119 6.72 1.78 6.65
CA ALA A 119 6.32 3.17 6.88
C ALA A 119 7.47 4.04 7.42
N SER A 120 8.39 3.47 8.20
CA SER A 120 9.59 4.19 8.64
C SER A 120 10.63 4.36 7.55
N LYS A 121 10.81 3.37 6.66
CA LYS A 121 11.73 3.49 5.51
C LYS A 121 11.22 4.49 4.47
N LEU A 122 9.90 4.62 4.32
CA LEU A 122 9.24 5.61 3.46
C LEU A 122 9.47 7.07 3.90
N ASP A 123 9.95 7.35 5.12
CA ASP A 123 10.33 8.73 5.47
C ASP A 123 11.57 9.22 4.69
N ASN A 124 12.41 8.30 4.21
CA ASN A 124 13.68 8.61 3.57
C ASN A 124 13.64 8.57 2.03
N ILE A 125 12.46 8.30 1.43
CA ILE A 125 12.33 8.27 -0.03
C ILE A 125 12.30 9.65 -0.61
#